data_AF-A0A2R6DA23-F1
#
_entry.id   AF-A0A2R6DA23-F1
#
_cell.length_a   1.000
_cell.length_b   1.000
_cell.length_c   1.000
_cell.angle_alpha   90.00
_cell.angle_beta   90.00
_cell.angle_gamma   90.00
#
_symmetry.space_group_name_H-M   'P 1'
#
loop_
_entity.id
_entity.type
_entity.pdbx_description
1 polymer ?
#
loop_
_entity_poly.entity_id
_entity_poly.type
_entity_poly.pdbx_seq_one_letter_code
_entity_poly.pdbx_strand_id
1 'polypeptide(L)' 'MAVVDDELSVHGVEGLRVVDASIMPQIIAGNTIKPVLNMSSP' A
#
# COMPACT_ATOMS: atom_id res chain seq x y z
N MET A 1 11.32 -5.34 9.19
CA MET A 1 11.90 -5.05 7.86
C MET A 1 10.74 -4.94 6.90
N ALA A 2 10.51 -3.76 6.31
CA ALA A 2 9.45 -3.57 5.32
C ALA A 2 9.95 -3.96 3.92
N VAL A 3 9.04 -4.37 3.05
CA VAL A 3 9.34 -4.77 1.66
C VAL A 3 9.16 -3.62 0.65
N VAL A 4 8.51 -2.53 1.09
CA VAL A 4 8.25 -1.31 0.31
C VAL A 4 8.63 -0.07 1.13
N ASP A 5 8.86 1.05 0.45
CA ASP A 5 8.98 2.38 1.06
C ASP A 5 7.62 3.09 1.25
N ASP A 6 7.67 4.35 1.71
CA ASP A 6 6.49 5.19 1.97
C ASP A 6 5.72 5.56 0.69
N GLU A 7 6.32 5.40 -0.50
CA GLU A 7 5.66 5.57 -1.80
C GLU A 7 5.10 4.25 -2.37
N LEU A 8 5.19 3.16 -1.59
CA LEU A 8 4.78 1.80 -1.95
C LEU A 8 5.67 1.16 -3.03
N SER A 9 6.89 1.67 -3.22
CA SER A 9 7.87 1.13 -4.17
C SER A 9 8.63 -0.04 -3.58
N VAL A 10 8.78 -1.13 -4.34
CA VAL A 10 9.44 -2.36 -3.88
C VAL A 10 10.96 -2.16 -3.84
N HIS A 11 11.57 -2.44 -2.69
CA HIS A 11 13.01 -2.34 -2.54
C HIS A 11 13.76 -3.30 -3.49
N GLY A 12 14.70 -2.77 -4.26
CA GLY A 12 15.54 -3.56 -5.17
C GLY A 12 14.87 -3.95 -6.50
N VAL A 13 13.64 -3.47 -6.77
CA VAL A 13 12.95 -3.68 -8.05
C VAL A 13 12.52 -2.34 -8.63
N GLU A 14 13.07 -1.96 -9.77
CA GLU A 14 12.77 -0.70 -10.43
C GLU A 14 11.35 -0.70 -11.02
N GLY A 15 10.60 0.38 -10.79
CA GLY A 15 9.28 0.59 -11.38
C GLY A 15 8.13 -0.27 -10.84
N LEU A 16 8.36 -1.08 -9.81
CA LEU A 16 7.32 -1.91 -9.20
C LEU A 16 6.75 -1.25 -7.93
N ARG A 17 5.44 -1.01 -7.93
CA ARG A 17 4.67 -0.57 -6.75
C ARG A 17 3.61 -1.59 -6.39
N VAL A 18 3.38 -1.77 -5.08
CA VAL A 18 2.35 -2.70 -4.57
C VAL A 18 1.35 -1.93 -3.73
N VAL A 19 0.09 -1.90 -4.20
CA VAL A 19 -1.03 -1.27 -3.48
C VAL A 19 -2.05 -2.35 -3.11
N ASP A 20 -2.07 -2.73 -1.84
CA ASP A 20 -3.00 -3.74 -1.32
C ASP A 20 -3.43 -3.43 0.12
N ALA A 21 -4.55 -3.99 0.54
CA ALA A 21 -5.06 -3.93 1.90
C ALA A 21 -4.08 -4.51 2.94
N SER A 22 -3.18 -5.42 2.55
CA SER A 22 -2.16 -5.99 3.43
C SER A 22 -1.16 -4.98 3.98
N ILE A 23 -1.06 -3.78 3.39
CA ILE A 23 -0.18 -2.72 3.90
C ILE A 23 -0.84 -1.87 5.00
N MET A 24 -2.13 -2.07 5.29
CA MET A 24 -2.83 -1.34 6.34
C MET A 24 -2.37 -1.80 7.74
N PRO A 25 -1.89 -0.89 8.62
CA PRO A 25 -1.32 -1.26 9.92
C PRO A 25 -2.36 -1.76 10.94
N GLN A 26 -3.65 -1.43 10.77
CA GLN A 26 -4.77 -1.91 11.58
C GLN A 26 -6.00 -2.15 10.70
N ILE A 27 -6.84 -3.12 11.08
CA ILE A 27 -8.13 -3.37 10.40
C ILE A 27 -9.06 -2.19 10.69
N ILE A 28 -9.41 -1.46 9.64
CA ILE A 28 -10.35 -0.34 9.74
C ILE A 28 -11.77 -0.90 9.77
N ALA A 29 -12.59 -0.53 10.76
CA ALA A 29 -14.02 -0.81 10.75
C ALA A 29 -14.68 0.02 9.65
N GLY A 30 -15.00 -0.60 8.51
CA GLY A 30 -15.59 0.08 7.35
C GLY A 30 -15.30 -0.63 6.02
N ASN A 31 -15.67 0.01 4.91
CA ASN A 31 -15.40 -0.51 3.56
C ASN A 31 -13.91 -0.30 3.18
N THR A 32 -13.19 -1.39 2.95
CA THR A 32 -11.77 -1.41 2.58
C THR A 32 -11.45 -0.82 1.21
N ILE A 33 -12.45 -0.65 0.32
CA ILE A 33 -12.26 -0.01 -1.00
C ILE A 33 -11.75 1.42 -0.86
N LYS A 34 -12.29 2.21 0.07
CA LYS A 34 -11.91 3.62 0.25
C LYS A 34 -10.42 3.81 0.57
N PRO A 35 -9.87 3.17 1.62
CA PRO A 35 -8.46 3.31 1.93
C PRO A 35 -7.55 2.74 0.84
N VAL A 36 -7.91 1.63 0.19
CA VAL A 36 -7.14 1.08 -0.94
C VAL A 36 -7.07 2.06 -2.11
N LEU A 37 -8.19 2.70 -2.46
CA LEU A 37 -8.22 3.70 -3.52
C LEU A 37 -7.37 4.94 -3.18
N ASN A 38 -7.39 5.39 -1.92
CA ASN A 38 -6.58 6.54 -1.47
C ASN A 38 -5.07 6.28 -1.63
N MET A 39 -4.61 5.04 -1.47
CA MET A 39 -3.20 4.65 -1.61
C MET A 39 -2.76 4.50 -3.08
N SER A 40 -3.72 4.34 -4.00
CA SER A 40 -3.47 4.16 -5.43
C SER A 40 -3.30 5.45 -6.22
N SER A 41 -3.61 6.60 -5.61
CA SER A 41 -3.36 7.91 -6.21
C SER A 41 -1.88 8.29 -6.04
N PRO A 42 -1.24 8.92 -7.04
CA PRO A 42 0.13 9.42 -6.93
C PRO A 42 0.24 10.51 -5.86
#